data_AF-A0A423LNM3-F1
#
_entry.id   AF-A0A423LNM3-F1
#
_cell.length_a   1.000
_cell.length_b   1.000
_cell.length_c   1.000
_cell.angle_alpha   90.00
_cell.angle_beta   90.00
_cell.angle_gamma   90.00
#
_symmetry.space_group_name_H-M   'P 1'
#
loop_
_entity.id
_entity.type
_entity.pdbx_description
1 polymer ?
#
loop_
_entity_poly.entity_id
_entity_poly.type
_entity_poly.pdbx_seq_one_letter_code
_entity_poly.pdbx_strand_id
1 'polypeptide(L)'
;MAKLDFIFSVQMWALSESISVMRMLAEQAEKNVALALKEADDSIKEHEHEEETYDQYGESYVRQRTFYSCGSSIGYDHEEVLSTHKFVITQLTRRSAFLTMFGLFEHRMSQCLEFMLELTGFEGELKGMGPLEKAHAMLKKVIGGKDITDLDHLTVIRNVMAHSDGTAKGYREISTRIGKKSPSEKRVLSAIRRTEGVSVNFIDDVVMDKRFLEYAVADFKRYVGEMEVAVQRYHAEYGSESSKIRR
;
A
#
# COMPACT_ATOMS: atom_id res chain seq x y z
N MET A 1 -28.99 18.62 -14.87
CA MET A 1 -27.85 19.32 -14.26
C MET A 1 -27.83 19.08 -12.77
N ALA A 2 -28.72 19.66 -11.95
CA ALA A 2 -28.73 19.47 -10.48
C ALA A 2 -28.59 18.02 -9.96
N LYS A 3 -29.09 17.01 -10.69
CA LYS A 3 -28.93 15.59 -10.34
C LYS A 3 -27.49 15.09 -10.46
N LEU A 4 -26.72 15.56 -11.45
CA LEU A 4 -25.31 15.20 -11.65
C LEU A 4 -24.43 15.88 -10.59
N ASP A 5 -24.68 17.16 -10.30
CA ASP A 5 -23.98 17.93 -9.27
C ASP A 5 -24.16 17.28 -7.88
N PHE A 6 -25.38 16.82 -7.58
CA PHE A 6 -25.69 16.09 -6.36
C PHE A 6 -24.95 14.74 -6.30
N ILE A 7 -24.96 13.95 -7.38
CA ILE A 7 -24.30 12.63 -7.41
C ILE A 7 -22.78 12.77 -7.27
N PHE A 8 -22.15 13.76 -7.93
CA PHE A 8 -20.73 14.00 -7.75
C PHE A 8 -20.39 14.35 -6.30
N SER A 9 -21.17 15.26 -5.72
CA SER A 9 -20.99 15.70 -4.34
C SER A 9 -21.11 14.52 -3.37
N VAL A 10 -22.01 13.58 -3.64
CA VAL A 10 -22.14 12.34 -2.87
C VAL A 10 -20.90 11.44 -3.01
N GLN A 11 -20.37 11.25 -4.22
CA GLN A 11 -19.17 10.43 -4.42
C GLN A 11 -17.92 11.04 -3.78
N MET A 12 -17.75 12.37 -3.89
CA MET A 12 -16.67 13.11 -3.24
C MET A 12 -16.77 13.07 -1.72
N TRP A 13 -17.99 13.16 -1.19
CA TRP A 13 -18.23 13.03 0.24
C TRP A 13 -17.91 11.62 0.73
N ALA A 14 -18.36 10.57 0.02
CA ALA A 14 -18.06 9.18 0.35
C ALA A 14 -16.55 8.87 0.26
N LEU A 15 -15.84 9.47 -0.69
CA LEU A 15 -14.39 9.37 -0.80
C LEU A 15 -13.69 10.09 0.37
N SER A 16 -14.14 11.28 0.74
CA SER A 16 -13.61 12.02 1.89
C SER A 16 -13.87 11.30 3.22
N GLU A 17 -15.05 10.71 3.39
CA GLU A 17 -15.38 9.86 4.53
C GLU A 17 -14.47 8.64 4.59
N SER A 18 -14.18 8.03 3.43
CA SER A 18 -13.27 6.87 3.36
C SER A 18 -11.87 7.19 3.86
N ILE A 19 -11.38 8.43 3.70
CA ILE A 19 -10.09 8.86 4.27
C ILE A 19 -10.11 8.81 5.80
N SER A 20 -11.23 9.15 6.44
CA SER A 20 -11.38 9.03 7.90
C SER A 20 -11.37 7.57 8.34
N VAL A 21 -12.01 6.68 7.58
CA VAL A 21 -11.95 5.22 7.81
C VAL A 21 -10.52 4.71 7.66
N MET A 22 -9.80 5.10 6.62
CA MET A 22 -8.39 4.73 6.41
C MET A 22 -7.50 5.22 7.56
N ARG A 23 -7.72 6.43 8.06
CA ARG A 23 -7.00 6.96 9.23
C ARG A 23 -7.22 6.09 10.47
N MET A 24 -8.48 5.74 10.76
CA MET A 24 -8.79 4.84 11.87
C MET A 24 -8.12 3.47 11.70
N LEU A 25 -8.09 2.93 10.48
CA LEU A 25 -7.40 1.67 10.18
C LEU A 25 -5.89 1.78 10.43
N ALA A 26 -5.25 2.87 10.01
CA ALA A 26 -3.83 3.11 10.25
C ALA A 26 -3.52 3.21 11.75
N GLU A 27 -4.30 3.99 12.49
CA GLU A 27 -4.15 4.14 13.95
C GLU A 27 -4.36 2.82 14.69
N GLN A 28 -5.39 2.06 14.30
CA GLN A 28 -5.68 0.76 14.90
C GLN A 28 -4.57 -0.26 14.60
N ALA A 29 -4.04 -0.25 13.37
CA ALA A 29 -2.94 -1.13 12.99
C ALA A 29 -1.70 -0.87 13.85
N GLU A 30 -1.29 0.39 14.04
CA GLU A 30 -0.13 0.71 14.89
C GLU A 30 -0.37 0.41 16.38
N LYS A 31 -1.61 0.60 16.88
CA LYS A 31 -1.99 0.16 18.24
C LYS A 31 -1.87 -1.35 18.40
N ASN A 32 -2.34 -2.11 17.41
CA ASN A 32 -2.26 -3.57 17.39
C ASN A 32 -0.80 -4.04 17.32
N VAL A 33 0.04 -3.40 16.51
CA VAL A 33 1.48 -3.67 16.48
C VAL A 33 2.10 -3.43 17.86
N ALA A 34 1.83 -2.29 18.49
CA ALA A 34 2.37 -1.96 19.79
C ALA A 34 1.94 -2.95 20.88
N LEU A 35 0.70 -3.46 20.82
CA LEU A 35 0.20 -4.50 21.72
C LEU A 35 0.89 -5.84 21.45
N ALA A 36 0.91 -6.30 20.21
CA ALA A 36 1.51 -7.57 19.82
C ALA A 36 3.01 -7.62 20.16
N LEU A 37 3.74 -6.50 20.03
CA LEU A 37 5.15 -6.42 20.41
C LEU A 37 5.38 -6.56 21.91
N LYS A 38 4.44 -6.12 22.76
CA LYS A 38 4.50 -6.31 24.22
C LYS A 38 4.17 -7.75 24.59
N GLU A 39 3.15 -8.33 23.96
CA GLU A 39 2.70 -9.70 24.23
C GLU A 39 3.68 -10.76 23.69
N ALA A 40 4.49 -10.41 22.69
CA ALA A 40 5.47 -11.33 22.09
C ALA A 40 6.52 -11.84 23.09
N ASP A 41 6.94 -11.02 24.04
CA ASP A 41 7.93 -11.40 25.06
C ASP A 41 7.40 -12.51 25.97
N ASP A 42 6.09 -12.49 26.27
CA ASP A 42 5.42 -13.49 27.11
C ASP A 42 4.95 -14.73 26.31
N SER A 43 5.06 -14.69 24.98
CA SER A 43 4.49 -15.71 24.08
C SER A 43 5.48 -16.76 23.59
N ILE A 44 6.77 -16.58 23.87
CA ILE A 44 7.81 -17.55 23.48
C ILE A 44 7.70 -18.82 24.32
N LYS A 45 7.79 -19.97 23.66
CA LYS A 45 7.70 -21.29 24.30
C LYS A 45 8.98 -22.05 24.06
N GLU A 46 9.45 -22.68 25.12
CA GLU A 46 10.58 -23.61 25.11
C GLU A 46 10.07 -25.04 24.96
N HIS A 47 10.75 -25.81 24.11
CA HIS A 47 10.44 -27.21 23.85
C HIS A 47 11.72 -28.02 23.87
N GLU A 48 11.64 -29.24 24.37
CA GLU A 48 12.75 -30.20 24.31
C GLU A 48 12.38 -31.33 23.34
N HIS A 49 13.33 -31.72 22.50
CA HIS A 49 13.18 -32.87 21.62
C HIS A 49 14.48 -33.67 21.54
N GLU A 50 14.32 -34.96 21.27
CA GLU A 50 15.41 -35.91 21.07
C GLU A 50 15.77 -35.92 19.57
N GLU A 51 16.99 -35.52 19.23
CA GLU A 51 17.52 -35.52 17.87
C GLU A 51 18.59 -36.62 17.74
N GLU A 52 18.47 -37.48 16.73
CA GLU A 52 19.53 -38.46 16.40
C GLU A 52 20.67 -37.73 15.68
N THR A 53 21.88 -37.83 16.22
CA THR A 53 23.09 -37.18 15.69
C THR A 53 24.17 -38.23 15.48
N TYR A 54 25.11 -37.95 14.56
CA TYR A 54 26.26 -38.80 14.31
C TYR A 54 27.53 -38.15 14.86
N ASP A 55 28.38 -38.95 15.49
CA ASP A 55 29.70 -38.50 15.92
C ASP A 55 30.71 -38.46 14.75
N GLN A 56 31.94 -38.07 15.04
CA GLN A 56 33.02 -38.02 14.04
C GLN A 56 33.42 -39.39 13.46
N TYR A 57 32.95 -40.48 14.06
CA TYR A 57 33.17 -41.86 13.62
C TYR A 57 31.94 -42.43 12.87
N GLY A 58 30.84 -41.67 12.79
CA GLY A 58 29.61 -42.07 12.13
C GLY A 58 28.66 -42.91 13.00
N GLU A 59 28.91 -43.01 14.30
CA GLU A 59 28.04 -43.70 15.25
C GLU A 59 26.87 -42.80 15.65
N SER A 60 25.64 -43.33 15.62
CA SER A 60 24.45 -42.55 15.99
C SER A 60 24.21 -42.54 17.49
N TYR A 61 23.82 -41.37 18.01
CA TYR A 61 23.43 -41.20 19.40
C TYR A 61 22.28 -40.19 19.51
N VAL A 62 21.48 -40.34 20.56
CA VAL A 62 20.37 -39.42 20.84
C VAL A 62 20.88 -38.28 21.70
N ARG A 63 20.62 -37.05 21.25
CA ARG A 63 20.89 -35.83 22.00
C ARG A 63 19.58 -35.10 22.28
N GLN A 64 19.36 -34.71 23.53
CA GLN A 64 18.32 -33.75 23.86
C GLN A 64 18.72 -32.35 23.40
N ARG A 65 17.81 -31.70 22.69
CA ARG A 65 17.99 -30.35 22.17
C ARG A 65 16.77 -29.50 22.45
N THR A 66 17.03 -28.31 22.95
CA THR A 66 16.02 -27.29 23.19
C THR A 66 15.79 -26.48 21.92
N PHE A 67 14.54 -26.22 21.57
CA PHE A 67 14.16 -25.26 20.54
C PHE A 67 13.04 -24.34 21.05
N TYR A 68 12.94 -23.17 20.44
CA TYR A 68 11.99 -22.13 20.81
C TYR A 68 10.97 -21.92 19.71
N SER A 69 9.75 -21.58 20.10
CA SER A 69 8.68 -21.20 19.17
C SER A 69 7.95 -19.94 19.65
N CYS A 70 7.68 -19.01 18.74
CA CYS A 70 6.85 -17.83 18.99
C CYS A 70 5.97 -17.56 17.76
N GLY A 71 4.67 -17.81 17.88
CA GLY A 71 3.74 -17.77 16.73
C GLY A 71 4.18 -18.72 15.61
N SER A 72 4.44 -18.19 14.41
CA SER A 72 4.93 -18.96 13.26
C SER A 72 6.46 -19.09 13.19
N SER A 73 7.22 -18.52 14.12
CA SER A 73 8.68 -18.54 14.15
C SER A 73 9.18 -19.69 15.05
N ILE A 74 10.11 -20.50 14.53
CA ILE A 74 10.70 -21.65 15.24
C ILE A 74 12.21 -21.66 14.98
N GLY A 75 13.00 -21.94 16.01
CA GLY A 75 14.46 -21.96 15.89
C GLY A 75 15.16 -22.41 17.17
N TYR A 76 16.48 -22.51 17.11
CA TYR A 76 17.31 -22.94 18.24
C TYR A 76 17.84 -21.77 19.08
N ASP A 77 17.75 -20.54 18.57
CA ASP A 77 18.14 -19.33 19.27
C ASP A 77 16.90 -18.56 19.74
N HIS A 78 16.84 -18.30 21.04
CA HIS A 78 15.71 -17.65 21.67
C HIS A 78 15.49 -16.22 21.14
N GLU A 79 16.56 -15.42 21.04
CA GLU A 79 16.47 -14.02 20.63
C GLU A 79 16.16 -13.89 19.13
N GLU A 80 16.70 -14.78 18.30
CA GLU A 80 16.41 -14.86 16.87
C GLU A 80 14.92 -15.19 16.63
N VAL A 81 14.37 -16.17 17.34
CA VAL A 81 12.94 -16.55 17.23
C VAL A 81 12.04 -15.39 17.62
N LEU A 82 12.34 -14.74 18.75
CA LEU A 82 11.57 -13.60 19.25
C LEU A 82 11.64 -12.40 18.29
N SER A 83 12.83 -12.03 17.83
CA SER A 83 13.04 -10.90 16.91
C SER A 83 12.39 -11.15 15.56
N THR A 84 12.46 -12.38 15.04
CA THR A 84 11.77 -12.80 13.81
C THR A 84 10.26 -12.69 13.97
N HIS A 85 9.71 -13.18 15.08
CA HIS A 85 8.27 -13.08 15.34
C HIS A 85 7.81 -11.61 15.39
N LYS A 86 8.50 -10.77 16.17
CA LYS A 86 8.22 -9.33 16.30
C LYS A 86 8.29 -8.62 14.95
N PHE A 87 9.28 -8.97 14.12
CA PHE A 87 9.39 -8.44 12.76
C PHE A 87 8.21 -8.85 11.88
N VAL A 88 7.91 -10.15 11.81
CA VAL A 88 6.85 -10.71 10.97
C VAL A 88 5.48 -10.14 11.35
N ILE A 89 5.10 -10.15 12.62
CA ILE A 89 3.79 -9.63 13.05
C ILE A 89 3.64 -8.14 12.72
N THR A 90 4.71 -7.36 12.93
CA THR A 90 4.74 -5.93 12.60
C THR A 90 4.51 -5.68 11.11
N GLN A 91 5.27 -6.37 10.26
CA GLN A 91 5.17 -6.19 8.81
C GLN A 91 3.83 -6.69 8.26
N LEU A 92 3.32 -7.82 8.74
CA LEU A 92 2.03 -8.37 8.32
C LEU A 92 0.87 -7.43 8.69
N THR A 93 0.85 -6.89 9.92
CA THR A 93 -0.20 -5.96 10.35
C THR A 93 -0.20 -4.69 9.50
N ARG A 94 0.97 -4.08 9.25
CA ARG A 94 1.07 -2.89 8.40
C ARG A 94 0.71 -3.17 6.94
N ARG A 95 1.20 -4.28 6.39
CA ARG A 95 0.87 -4.72 5.02
C ARG A 95 -0.63 -4.91 4.84
N SER A 96 -1.26 -5.61 5.78
CA SER A 96 -2.71 -5.86 5.77
C SER A 96 -3.49 -4.55 5.79
N ALA A 97 -3.16 -3.65 6.73
CA ALA A 97 -3.81 -2.35 6.84
C ALA A 97 -3.66 -1.51 5.56
N PHE A 98 -2.45 -1.44 5.00
CA PHE A 98 -2.19 -0.71 3.76
C PHE A 98 -2.96 -1.27 2.57
N LEU A 99 -2.97 -2.59 2.38
CA LEU A 99 -3.72 -3.23 1.29
C LEU A 99 -5.23 -2.98 1.43
N THR A 100 -5.78 -3.01 2.65
CA THR A 100 -7.18 -2.67 2.91
C THR A 100 -7.48 -1.21 2.61
N MET A 101 -6.63 -0.27 3.05
CA MET A 101 -6.80 1.16 2.75
C MET A 101 -6.75 1.42 1.25
N PHE A 102 -5.77 0.84 0.55
CA PHE A 102 -5.62 1.00 -0.89
C PHE A 102 -6.81 0.41 -1.65
N GLY A 103 -7.30 -0.78 -1.25
CA GLY A 103 -8.47 -1.41 -1.85
C GLY A 103 -9.74 -0.56 -1.68
N LEU A 104 -9.96 0.01 -0.49
CA LEU A 104 -11.05 0.95 -0.24
C LEU A 104 -10.94 2.19 -1.14
N PHE A 105 -9.73 2.76 -1.24
CA PHE A 105 -9.47 3.93 -2.07
C PHE A 105 -9.70 3.64 -3.56
N GLU A 106 -9.18 2.52 -4.08
CA GLU A 106 -9.34 2.10 -5.48
C GLU A 106 -10.81 1.88 -5.84
N HIS A 107 -11.60 1.29 -4.93
CA HIS A 107 -13.04 1.14 -5.12
C HIS A 107 -13.74 2.50 -5.25
N ARG A 108 -13.46 3.45 -4.35
CA ARG A 108 -14.05 4.80 -4.42
C ARG A 108 -13.62 5.56 -5.68
N MET A 109 -12.37 5.40 -6.09
CA MET A 109 -11.86 6.00 -7.33
C MET A 109 -12.53 5.43 -8.58
N SER A 110 -12.92 4.15 -8.57
CA SER A 110 -13.73 3.57 -9.65
C SER A 110 -15.09 4.25 -9.77
N GLN A 111 -15.77 4.49 -8.65
CA GLN A 111 -17.06 5.18 -8.63
C GLN A 111 -16.94 6.63 -9.11
N CYS A 112 -15.86 7.31 -8.72
CA CYS A 112 -15.57 8.67 -9.20
C CYS A 112 -15.27 8.69 -10.71
N LEU A 113 -14.57 7.67 -11.23
CA LEU A 113 -14.29 7.54 -12.66
C LEU A 113 -15.57 7.35 -13.48
N GLU A 114 -16.45 6.44 -13.06
CA GLU A 114 -17.75 6.21 -13.71
C GLU A 114 -18.53 7.53 -13.81
N PHE A 115 -18.59 8.26 -12.70
CA PHE A 115 -19.25 9.56 -12.67
C PHE A 115 -18.58 10.57 -13.63
N MET A 116 -17.24 10.67 -13.63
CA MET A 116 -16.54 11.60 -14.53
C MET A 116 -16.84 11.28 -16.00
N LEU A 117 -16.92 10.00 -16.37
CA LEU A 117 -17.27 9.58 -17.73
C LEU A 117 -18.70 10.00 -18.09
N GLU A 118 -19.66 9.80 -17.19
CA GLU A 118 -21.05 10.25 -17.38
C GLU A 118 -21.16 11.77 -17.49
N LEU A 119 -20.39 12.51 -16.68
CA LEU A 119 -20.40 13.97 -16.67
C LEU A 119 -19.88 14.55 -17.98
N THR A 120 -18.78 14.01 -18.50
CA THR A 120 -18.10 14.57 -19.67
C THR A 120 -18.58 13.97 -20.98
N GLY A 121 -19.28 12.84 -20.95
CA GLY A 121 -19.63 12.06 -22.16
C GLY A 121 -18.39 11.59 -22.92
N PHE A 122 -17.31 11.25 -22.22
CA PHE A 122 -16.05 10.90 -22.86
C PHE A 122 -16.08 9.45 -23.35
N GLU A 123 -15.93 9.26 -24.66
CA GLU A 123 -15.97 7.93 -25.32
C GLU A 123 -14.58 7.42 -25.74
N GLY A 124 -13.50 8.16 -25.42
CA GLY A 124 -12.15 7.80 -25.82
C GLY A 124 -11.48 6.77 -24.91
N GLU A 125 -10.28 6.33 -25.29
CA GLU A 125 -9.50 5.41 -24.47
C GLU A 125 -8.72 6.13 -23.35
N LEU A 126 -8.93 5.64 -22.11
CA LEU A 126 -8.13 6.00 -20.95
C LEU A 126 -6.94 5.05 -20.81
N LYS A 127 -5.74 5.62 -20.68
CA LYS A 127 -4.53 4.87 -20.36
C LYS A 127 -4.56 4.45 -18.89
N GLY A 128 -4.05 3.26 -18.59
CA GLY A 128 -3.99 2.71 -17.23
C GLY A 128 -4.59 1.32 -17.15
N MET A 129 -4.01 0.46 -16.32
CA MET A 129 -4.49 -0.87 -16.03
C MET A 129 -5.58 -0.85 -14.95
N GLY A 130 -5.45 0.03 -13.95
CA GLY A 130 -6.36 0.09 -12.79
C GLY A 130 -7.35 1.27 -12.80
N PRO A 131 -8.42 1.21 -11.98
CA PRO A 131 -9.38 2.32 -11.82
C PRO A 131 -8.72 3.64 -11.42
N LEU A 132 -7.73 3.60 -10.52
CA LEU A 132 -6.98 4.79 -10.09
C LEU A 132 -6.22 5.45 -11.25
N GLU A 133 -5.48 4.66 -12.03
CA GLU A 133 -4.71 5.18 -13.17
C GLU A 133 -5.63 5.76 -14.25
N LYS A 134 -6.76 5.10 -14.52
CA LYS A 134 -7.78 5.59 -15.46
C LYS A 134 -8.45 6.87 -14.96
N ALA A 135 -8.82 6.94 -13.69
CA ALA A 135 -9.34 8.15 -13.06
C ALA A 135 -8.35 9.30 -13.14
N HIS A 136 -7.07 9.04 -12.86
CA HIS A 136 -6.01 10.04 -12.97
C HIS A 136 -5.83 10.53 -14.42
N ALA A 137 -5.87 9.62 -15.39
CA ALA A 137 -5.83 9.97 -16.80
C ALA A 137 -7.03 10.83 -17.22
N MET A 138 -8.22 10.52 -16.71
CA MET A 138 -9.45 11.28 -16.95
C MET A 138 -9.34 12.71 -16.40
N LEU A 139 -8.86 12.84 -15.17
CA LEU A 139 -8.64 14.13 -14.52
C LEU A 139 -7.68 15.02 -15.32
N LYS A 140 -6.55 14.45 -15.77
CA LYS A 140 -5.54 15.20 -16.52
C LYS A 140 -5.97 15.56 -17.94
N LYS A 141 -6.63 14.63 -18.66
CA LYS A 141 -6.97 14.81 -20.08
C LYS A 141 -8.23 15.63 -20.29
N VAL A 142 -9.26 15.45 -19.46
CA VAL A 142 -10.61 15.96 -19.73
C VAL A 142 -11.01 17.03 -18.72
N ILE A 143 -10.88 16.74 -17.42
CA ILE A 143 -11.31 17.66 -16.36
C ILE A 143 -10.36 18.86 -16.20
N GLY A 144 -9.11 18.75 -16.66
CA GLY A 144 -8.12 19.84 -16.63
C GLY A 144 -7.25 19.87 -15.36
N GLY A 145 -7.21 18.79 -14.59
CA GLY A 145 -6.34 18.61 -13.41
C GLY A 145 -4.88 18.30 -13.76
N LYS A 146 -4.24 19.10 -14.62
CA LYS A 146 -2.87 18.87 -15.12
C LYS A 146 -1.83 18.82 -13.99
N ASP A 147 -2.06 19.59 -12.94
CA ASP A 147 -1.14 19.76 -11.80
C ASP A 147 -1.38 18.75 -10.66
N ILE A 148 -2.38 17.87 -10.79
CA ILE A 148 -2.64 16.83 -9.79
C ILE A 148 -1.45 15.87 -9.75
N THR A 149 -0.86 15.71 -8.57
CA THR A 149 0.27 14.80 -8.35
C THR A 149 -0.25 13.37 -8.20
N ASP A 150 0.32 12.45 -8.98
CA ASP A 150 -0.05 11.03 -8.97
C ASP A 150 0.25 10.30 -7.65
N LEU A 151 -0.36 9.12 -7.52
CA LEU A 151 -0.12 8.17 -6.44
C LEU A 151 0.67 6.94 -6.95
N ASP A 152 1.44 7.08 -8.03
CA ASP A 152 2.11 5.94 -8.69
C ASP A 152 3.04 5.20 -7.73
N HIS A 153 3.70 5.93 -6.83
CA HIS A 153 4.57 5.35 -5.82
C HIS A 153 3.82 4.41 -4.87
N LEU A 154 2.65 4.81 -4.34
CA LEU A 154 1.82 3.94 -3.52
C LEU A 154 1.27 2.75 -4.32
N THR A 155 0.92 2.94 -5.60
CA THR A 155 0.51 1.84 -6.49
C THR A 155 1.63 0.81 -6.65
N VAL A 156 2.88 1.26 -6.82
CA VAL A 156 4.03 0.35 -6.91
C VAL A 156 4.26 -0.39 -5.58
N ILE A 157 4.22 0.31 -4.45
CA ILE A 157 4.35 -0.34 -3.13
C ILE A 157 3.23 -1.38 -2.94
N ARG A 158 1.98 -1.04 -3.28
CA ARG A 158 0.86 -1.97 -3.25
C ARG A 158 1.12 -3.21 -4.09
N ASN A 159 1.64 -3.06 -5.31
CA ASN A 159 1.90 -4.19 -6.19
C ASN A 159 3.00 -5.10 -5.67
N VAL A 160 4.07 -4.54 -5.07
CA VAL A 160 5.10 -5.35 -4.39
C VAL A 160 4.49 -6.15 -3.25
N MET A 161 3.64 -5.51 -2.44
CA MET A 161 2.93 -6.15 -1.33
C MET A 161 1.90 -7.19 -1.79
N ALA A 162 1.21 -6.99 -2.91
CA ALA A 162 0.14 -7.89 -3.35
C ALA A 162 0.66 -9.08 -4.17
N HIS A 163 1.74 -8.90 -4.93
CA HIS A 163 2.15 -9.85 -5.98
C HIS A 163 3.57 -10.40 -5.84
N SER A 164 4.41 -9.82 -4.98
CA SER A 164 5.80 -10.24 -4.80
C SER A 164 6.13 -10.60 -3.35
N ASP A 165 5.09 -10.91 -2.58
CA ASP A 165 5.16 -11.21 -1.16
C ASP A 165 5.88 -10.14 -0.30
N GLY A 166 5.86 -8.89 -0.76
CA GLY A 166 6.61 -7.81 -0.11
C GLY A 166 8.06 -7.69 -0.56
N THR A 167 8.57 -8.57 -1.44
CA THR A 167 9.95 -8.54 -1.92
C THR A 167 10.09 -7.73 -3.23
N ALA A 168 10.94 -6.69 -3.20
CA ALA A 168 11.33 -5.94 -4.39
C ALA A 168 12.53 -6.63 -5.09
N LYS A 169 12.30 -7.80 -5.70
CA LYS A 169 13.36 -8.66 -6.25
C LYS A 169 14.40 -7.88 -7.09
N GLY A 170 15.67 -8.03 -6.73
CA GLY A 170 16.80 -7.40 -7.43
C GLY A 170 16.97 -5.92 -7.12
N TYR A 171 16.22 -5.36 -6.16
CA TYR A 171 16.29 -3.94 -5.81
C TYR A 171 17.72 -3.50 -5.49
N ARG A 172 18.47 -4.27 -4.70
CA ARG A 172 19.86 -3.94 -4.36
C ARG A 172 20.78 -3.91 -5.57
N GLU A 173 20.69 -4.93 -6.43
CA GLU A 173 21.48 -4.99 -7.66
C GLU A 173 21.15 -3.78 -8.54
N ILE A 174 19.87 -3.52 -8.76
CA ILE A 174 19.39 -2.39 -9.57
C ILE A 174 19.86 -1.07 -8.97
N SER A 175 19.76 -0.89 -7.65
CA SER A 175 20.10 0.36 -6.98
C SER A 175 21.59 0.72 -7.11
N THR A 176 22.47 -0.27 -7.08
CA THR A 176 23.94 -0.09 -7.15
C THR A 176 24.48 -0.11 -8.58
N ARG A 177 23.72 -0.62 -9.56
CA ARG A 177 24.14 -0.71 -10.96
C ARG A 177 24.39 0.67 -11.58
N ILE A 178 25.61 0.89 -12.09
CA ILE A 178 26.05 2.14 -12.75
C ILE A 178 25.53 2.26 -14.21
N GLY A 179 24.85 1.24 -14.73
CA GLY A 179 24.31 1.21 -16.10
C GLY A 179 22.91 1.82 -16.29
N LYS A 180 22.43 1.79 -17.55
CA LYS A 180 21.07 2.21 -17.92
C LYS A 180 20.04 1.36 -17.15
N LYS A 181 19.06 2.06 -16.57
CA LYS A 181 17.91 1.45 -15.89
C LYS A 181 16.69 1.49 -16.79
N SER A 182 15.95 0.39 -16.85
CA SER A 182 14.67 0.30 -17.54
C SER A 182 13.63 1.23 -16.89
N PRO A 183 12.54 1.58 -17.58
CA PRO A 183 11.47 2.38 -17.00
C PRO A 183 10.84 1.74 -15.75
N SER A 184 10.70 0.41 -15.70
CA SER A 184 10.14 -0.30 -14.55
C SER A 184 11.09 -0.26 -13.35
N GLU A 185 12.38 -0.49 -13.56
CA GLU A 185 13.41 -0.38 -12.51
C GLU A 185 13.43 1.03 -11.91
N LYS A 186 13.42 2.07 -12.75
CA LYS A 186 13.34 3.46 -12.28
C LYS A 186 12.07 3.73 -11.47
N ARG A 187 10.95 3.13 -11.85
CA ARG A 187 9.67 3.29 -11.16
C ARG A 187 9.71 2.70 -9.76
N VAL A 188 10.26 1.50 -9.59
CA VAL A 188 10.44 0.85 -8.28
C VAL A 188 11.38 1.65 -7.38
N LEU A 189 12.56 2.04 -7.89
CA LEU A 189 13.51 2.86 -7.15
C LEU A 189 12.90 4.19 -6.70
N SER A 190 12.20 4.86 -7.62
CA SER A 190 11.54 6.14 -7.34
C SER A 190 10.42 5.98 -6.31
N ALA A 191 9.62 4.91 -6.41
CA ALA A 191 8.54 4.65 -5.47
C ALA A 191 9.06 4.48 -4.04
N ILE A 192 10.06 3.61 -3.85
CA ILE A 192 10.68 3.37 -2.54
C ILE A 192 11.32 4.66 -2.00
N ARG A 193 12.03 5.43 -2.84
CA ARG A 193 12.66 6.69 -2.40
C ARG A 193 11.65 7.78 -2.02
N ARG A 194 10.50 7.84 -2.71
CA ARG A 194 9.47 8.86 -2.49
C ARG A 194 8.57 8.55 -1.30
N THR A 195 8.48 7.28 -0.90
CA THR A 195 7.52 6.83 0.11
C THR A 195 8.14 6.93 1.50
N GLU A 196 7.54 7.76 2.36
CA GLU A 196 8.01 7.84 3.75
C GLU A 196 7.68 6.56 4.51
N GLY A 197 8.61 6.15 5.38
CA GLY A 197 8.44 4.97 6.23
C GLY A 197 8.63 3.65 5.47
N VAL A 198 9.14 3.67 4.25
CA VAL A 198 9.47 2.48 3.47
C VAL A 198 10.98 2.37 3.25
N SER A 199 11.51 1.17 3.43
CA SER A 199 12.90 0.82 3.14
C SER A 199 13.00 -0.58 2.57
N VAL A 200 14.20 -1.00 2.15
CA VAL A 200 14.44 -2.36 1.65
C VAL A 200 15.56 -2.99 2.48
N ASN A 201 15.34 -4.21 2.98
CA ASN A 201 16.32 -4.93 3.79
C ASN A 201 17.40 -5.61 2.92
N PHE A 202 18.26 -6.41 3.56
CA PHE A 202 19.39 -7.02 2.87
C PHE A 202 19.01 -8.14 1.88
N ILE A 203 17.81 -8.71 2.00
CA ILE A 203 17.22 -9.74 1.13
C ILE A 203 16.16 -9.19 0.16
N ASP A 204 16.17 -7.88 -0.08
CA ASP A 204 15.23 -7.18 -0.96
C ASP A 204 13.77 -7.10 -0.46
N ASP A 205 13.47 -7.40 0.80
CA ASP A 205 12.11 -7.18 1.34
C ASP A 205 11.85 -5.71 1.63
N VAL A 206 10.68 -5.26 1.23
CA VAL A 206 10.18 -3.92 1.52
C VAL A 206 9.67 -3.88 2.95
N VAL A 207 10.34 -3.10 3.79
CA VAL A 207 10.05 -2.94 5.21
C VAL A 207 9.33 -1.61 5.45
N MET A 208 8.19 -1.69 6.12
CA MET A 208 7.37 -0.56 6.53
C MET A 208 7.60 -0.23 8.01
N ASP A 209 8.02 1.00 8.29
CA ASP A 209 8.09 1.55 9.64
C ASP A 209 6.74 2.19 10.06
N LYS A 210 6.67 2.64 11.32
CA LYS A 210 5.45 3.18 11.94
C LYS A 210 4.86 4.42 11.26
N ARG A 211 5.64 5.12 10.42
CA ARG A 211 5.21 6.34 9.72
C ARG A 211 4.49 6.05 8.42
N PHE A 212 4.69 4.86 7.85
CA PHE A 212 4.22 4.53 6.51
C PHE A 212 2.69 4.64 6.36
N LEU A 213 1.92 4.10 7.30
CA LEU A 213 0.46 4.11 7.19
C LEU A 213 -0.10 5.53 7.29
N GLU A 214 0.46 6.36 8.18
CA GLU A 214 0.09 7.77 8.29
C GLU A 214 0.43 8.55 7.02
N TYR A 215 1.64 8.33 6.47
CA TYR A 215 2.06 8.88 5.19
C TYR A 215 1.07 8.53 4.07
N ALA A 216 0.70 7.25 3.94
CA ALA A 216 -0.22 6.80 2.90
C ALA A 216 -1.60 7.48 3.01
N VAL A 217 -2.15 7.59 4.23
CA VAL A 217 -3.42 8.29 4.49
C VAL A 217 -3.32 9.78 4.14
N ALA A 218 -2.22 10.43 4.51
CA ALA A 218 -1.99 11.84 4.20
C ALA A 218 -1.93 12.09 2.69
N ASP A 219 -1.26 11.19 1.95
CA ASP A 219 -1.11 11.33 0.50
C ASP A 219 -2.40 11.00 -0.26
N PHE A 220 -3.20 10.03 0.20
CA PHE A 220 -4.57 9.83 -0.27
C PHE A 220 -5.42 11.08 -0.03
N LYS A 221 -5.38 11.66 1.18
CA LYS A 221 -6.12 12.88 1.49
C LYS A 221 -5.73 14.04 0.57
N ARG A 222 -4.44 14.25 0.34
CA ARG A 222 -3.93 15.26 -0.59
C ARG A 222 -4.51 15.05 -1.99
N TYR A 223 -4.41 13.83 -2.50
CA TYR A 223 -4.93 13.50 -3.83
C TYR A 223 -6.42 13.78 -3.97
N VAL A 224 -7.22 13.41 -2.96
CA VAL A 224 -8.67 13.69 -2.94
C VAL A 224 -8.93 15.19 -2.98
N GLY A 225 -8.20 16.00 -2.20
CA GLY A 225 -8.37 17.46 -2.21
C GLY A 225 -8.01 18.10 -3.55
N GLU A 226 -6.90 17.67 -4.17
CA GLU A 226 -6.51 18.13 -5.51
C GLU A 226 -7.54 17.75 -6.57
N MET A 227 -8.10 16.54 -6.49
CA MET A 227 -9.16 16.08 -7.37
C MET A 227 -10.46 16.88 -7.20
N GLU A 228 -10.87 17.13 -5.96
CA GLU A 228 -12.07 17.91 -5.65
C GLU A 228 -12.00 19.31 -6.29
N VAL A 229 -10.88 20.01 -6.07
CA VAL A 229 -10.66 21.34 -6.64
C VAL A 229 -10.72 21.32 -8.16
N ALA A 230 -10.10 20.33 -8.80
CA ALA A 230 -10.09 20.22 -10.26
C ALA A 230 -11.50 20.01 -10.83
N VAL A 231 -12.30 19.12 -10.23
CA VAL A 231 -13.65 18.85 -10.73
C VAL A 231 -14.60 20.01 -10.42
N GLN A 232 -14.49 20.66 -9.26
CA GLN A 232 -15.28 21.86 -8.95
C GLN A 232 -14.99 22.97 -9.96
N ARG A 233 -13.72 23.18 -10.35
CA ARG A 233 -13.33 24.15 -11.36
C ARG A 233 -13.94 23.83 -12.73
N TYR A 234 -13.82 22.57 -13.16
CA TYR A 234 -14.45 22.11 -14.40
C TYR A 234 -15.96 22.34 -14.40
N HIS A 235 -16.63 22.07 -13.29
CA HIS A 235 -18.06 22.29 -13.15
C HIS A 235 -18.44 23.77 -13.21
N ALA A 236 -17.68 24.65 -12.57
CA ALA A 236 -17.92 26.09 -12.63
C ALA A 236 -17.76 26.64 -14.05
N GLU A 237 -16.77 26.15 -14.81
CA GLU A 237 -16.48 26.58 -16.18
C GLU A 237 -17.52 26.05 -17.19
N TYR A 238 -17.85 24.76 -17.15
CA TYR A 238 -18.66 24.10 -18.18
C TYR A 238 -20.10 23.77 -17.74
N GLY A 239 -20.43 23.91 -16.45
CA GLY A 239 -21.77 23.67 -15.91
C GLY A 239 -22.83 24.66 -16.42
N SER A 240 -22.42 25.81 -16.98
CA SER A 240 -23.34 26.79 -17.58
C SER A 240 -23.56 26.63 -19.09
N GLU A 241 -22.66 25.93 -19.80
CA GLU A 241 -22.72 25.78 -21.27
C GLU A 241 -23.62 24.61 -21.71
N SER A 242 -23.67 23.52 -20.95
CA SER A 242 -24.54 22.38 -21.25
C SER A 242 -26.05 22.70 -21.12
N SER A 243 -26.40 23.84 -20.50
CA SER A 243 -27.78 24.37 -20.45
C SER A 243 -28.25 24.95 -21.79
N LYS A 244 -27.33 25.30 -22.70
CA LYS A 244 -27.65 25.90 -24.00
C LYS A 244 -27.78 24.89 -25.14
N ILE A 245 -27.18 23.70 -25.01
CA ILE A 245 -27.17 22.67 -26.07
C ILE A 245 -28.38 21.71 -25.95
N ARG A 246 -29.12 21.75 -24.83
CA ARG A 246 -30.31 20.90 -24.59
C ARG A 246 -31.65 21.66 -24.65
N ARG A 247 -31.73 22.79 -25.37
CA ARG A 247 -33.01 23.42 -25.72
C ARG A 247 -33.28 23.29 -27.21
#